data_AF-A0A444UD34-F1
#
_entry.id   AF-A0A444UD34-F1
#
_cell.length_a   1.000
_cell.length_b   1.000
_cell.length_c   1.000
_cell.angle_alpha   90.00
_cell.angle_beta   90.00
_cell.angle_gamma   90.00
#
_symmetry.space_group_name_H-M   'P 1'
#
loop_
_entity.id
_entity.type
_entity.pdbx_description
1 polymer ?
#
loop_
_entity_poly.entity_id
_entity_poly.type
_entity_poly.pdbx_seq_one_letter_code
_entity_poly.pdbx_strand_id
1 'polypeptide(L)'
;MCVLIYSMRTSVVADQNVKIRPRGHIIRGPVEDTDPSSISSEMSKYPVQDTGTPKDSPCEKCSCSSLPSTSPPLISDLMNDEDLLYKLQLKLDTHHPTVKNWRNFASKWGMSYDELCFLEHRPQQSPTLEFLLRNSEKTVEQLIDLCKLYKRIDVLKMLQLWVENDWPKRWH
;
A
#
# COMPACT_ATOMS: atom_id res chain seq x y z
N MET A 1 30.28 14.25 -10.16
CA MET A 1 30.66 13.64 -11.45
C MET A 1 30.48 12.13 -11.32
N CYS A 2 29.26 11.63 -11.53
CA CYS A 2 28.98 10.19 -11.45
C CYS A 2 28.90 9.65 -12.88
N VAL A 3 29.90 8.88 -13.28
CA VAL A 3 29.90 8.11 -14.53
C VAL A 3 30.03 6.65 -14.13
N LEU A 4 28.91 5.93 -14.08
CA LEU A 4 28.90 4.48 -14.14
C LEU A 4 28.09 4.08 -15.36
N ILE A 5 28.81 3.99 -16.47
CA ILE A 5 28.37 3.37 -17.72
C ILE A 5 28.44 1.87 -17.48
N TYR A 6 27.30 1.21 -17.29
CA TYR A 6 27.26 -0.25 -17.33
C TYR A 6 26.81 -0.72 -18.71
N SER A 7 27.80 -1.37 -19.34
CA SER A 7 27.85 -2.00 -20.64
C SER A 7 26.67 -2.95 -20.91
N MET A 8 26.08 -2.80 -22.10
CA MET A 8 25.13 -3.73 -22.69
C MET A 8 25.80 -5.09 -22.93
N ARG A 9 25.27 -6.15 -22.32
CA ARG A 9 25.52 -7.53 -22.74
C ARG A 9 24.31 -8.07 -23.48
N THR A 10 24.46 -8.18 -24.79
CA THR A 10 23.66 -9.01 -25.68
C THR A 10 23.84 -10.48 -25.33
N SER A 11 22.73 -11.22 -25.17
CA SER A 11 22.70 -12.67 -25.33
C SER A 11 21.33 -13.11 -25.85
N VAL A 12 21.43 -13.95 -26.87
CA VAL A 12 20.42 -14.46 -27.80
C VAL A 12 19.53 -15.48 -27.09
N VAL A 13 18.20 -15.42 -27.29
CA VAL A 13 17.30 -16.57 -27.04
C VAL A 13 16.24 -16.68 -28.15
N ALA A 14 16.41 -17.78 -28.88
CA ALA A 14 15.47 -18.64 -29.61
C ALA A 14 14.02 -18.19 -29.91
N ASP A 15 13.70 -18.28 -31.20
CA ASP A 15 12.37 -18.40 -31.80
C ASP A 15 11.50 -19.46 -31.11
N GLN A 16 10.29 -19.06 -30.68
CA GLN A 16 9.15 -19.97 -30.56
C GLN A 16 7.91 -19.35 -31.21
N ASN A 17 7.53 -20.04 -32.27
CA ASN A 17 6.44 -19.80 -33.19
C ASN A 17 5.09 -20.07 -32.49
N VAL A 18 4.29 -19.02 -32.21
CA VAL A 18 2.90 -19.18 -31.77
C VAL A 18 1.96 -18.49 -32.76
N LYS A 19 1.09 -19.34 -33.31
CA LYS A 19 0.15 -19.17 -34.41
C LYS A 19 -1.02 -18.24 -34.04
N ILE A 20 -1.05 -17.04 -34.61
CA ILE A 20 -2.18 -16.10 -34.52
C ILE A 20 -3.21 -16.43 -35.62
N ARG A 21 -4.46 -16.72 -35.25
CA ARG A 21 -5.60 -16.78 -36.19
C ARG A 21 -6.15 -15.36 -36.42
N PRO A 22 -6.58 -15.02 -37.66
CA PRO A 22 -7.11 -13.70 -37.96
C PRO A 22 -8.63 -13.64 -37.74
N ARG A 23 -9.13 -12.48 -37.29
CA ARG A 23 -10.50 -12.04 -37.55
C ARG A 23 -10.45 -10.56 -37.88
N GLY A 24 -10.64 -10.25 -39.16
CA GLY A 24 -10.79 -8.88 -39.64
C GLY A 24 -12.16 -8.31 -39.31
N HIS A 25 -12.24 -6.98 -39.34
CA HIS A 25 -13.16 -6.26 -40.21
C HIS A 25 -12.60 -4.86 -40.48
N ILE A 26 -12.64 -4.47 -41.75
CA ILE A 26 -12.28 -3.18 -42.33
C ILE A 26 -13.54 -2.32 -42.36
N ILE A 27 -13.49 -1.05 -41.94
CA ILE A 27 -14.22 0.05 -42.60
C ILE A 27 -13.36 1.33 -42.52
N ARG A 28 -13.12 1.96 -43.68
CA ARG A 28 -12.53 3.31 -43.85
C ARG A 28 -13.66 4.33 -43.99
N GLY A 29 -13.45 5.57 -43.51
CA GLY A 29 -14.25 6.75 -43.86
C GLY A 29 -13.54 8.05 -43.42
N PRO A 30 -13.63 9.15 -44.19
CA PRO A 30 -12.71 10.30 -44.15
C PRO A 30 -13.06 11.39 -43.12
N VAL A 31 -12.07 12.27 -42.93
CA VAL A 31 -11.95 13.48 -42.11
C VAL A 31 -13.14 14.45 -42.16
N GLU A 32 -13.45 15.06 -41.01
CA GLU A 32 -14.11 16.38 -40.93
C GLU A 32 -13.39 17.22 -39.88
N ASP A 33 -12.60 18.18 -40.35
CA ASP A 33 -12.14 19.32 -39.59
C ASP A 33 -13.35 20.22 -39.28
N THR A 34 -13.53 20.61 -38.01
CA THR A 34 -14.34 21.79 -37.67
C THR A 34 -13.64 22.52 -36.53
N ASP A 35 -13.23 23.74 -36.85
CA ASP A 35 -12.41 24.65 -36.06
C ASP A 35 -13.08 25.12 -34.75
N PRO A 36 -12.27 25.65 -33.81
CA PRO A 36 -12.67 26.05 -32.46
C PRO A 36 -13.32 27.44 -32.46
N SER A 37 -14.14 27.76 -31.45
CA SER A 37 -14.06 29.00 -30.64
C SER A 37 -15.33 29.28 -29.84
N SER A 38 -15.11 29.96 -28.71
CA SER A 38 -16.01 30.89 -28.03
C SER A 38 -17.18 30.34 -27.22
N ILE A 39 -16.96 30.14 -25.92
CA ILE A 39 -17.95 30.60 -24.93
C ILE A 39 -17.35 31.79 -24.18
N SER A 40 -17.91 32.97 -24.38
CA SER A 40 -17.62 34.16 -23.59
C SER A 40 -18.91 34.65 -22.96
N SER A 41 -18.78 35.05 -21.69
CA SER A 41 -19.67 35.97 -20.96
C SER A 41 -21.01 35.33 -20.52
N GLU A 42 -21.54 35.51 -19.30
CA GLU A 42 -21.51 36.66 -18.39
C GLU A 42 -21.70 36.26 -16.92
N MET A 43 -21.11 37.12 -16.08
CA MET A 43 -21.33 37.33 -14.65
C MET A 43 -22.78 37.66 -14.29
N SER A 44 -23.33 37.04 -13.24
CA SER A 44 -24.50 37.52 -12.45
C SER A 44 -24.57 36.72 -11.11
N LYS A 45 -23.97 37.15 -10.00
CA LYS A 45 -24.41 38.12 -8.96
C LYS A 45 -25.58 37.63 -8.04
N TYR A 46 -25.20 37.28 -6.79
CA TYR A 46 -25.95 37.31 -5.49
C TYR A 46 -26.69 36.07 -4.94
N PRO A 47 -26.99 35.98 -3.61
CA PRO A 47 -26.34 36.58 -2.43
C PRO A 47 -25.95 35.56 -1.33
N VAL A 48 -25.07 36.03 -0.43
CA VAL A 48 -24.68 35.41 0.84
C VAL A 48 -25.90 35.25 1.76
N GLN A 49 -26.09 34.06 2.33
CA GLN A 49 -26.96 33.85 3.50
C GLN A 49 -26.09 33.72 4.75
N ASP A 50 -26.14 34.76 5.56
CA ASP A 50 -25.63 34.81 6.91
C ASP A 50 -26.79 34.44 7.85
N THR A 51 -26.66 33.37 8.64
CA THR A 51 -27.55 33.13 9.79
C THR A 51 -26.99 32.04 10.70
N GLY A 52 -26.58 32.44 11.90
CA GLY A 52 -26.88 31.68 13.12
C GLY A 52 -25.77 30.80 13.68
N THR A 53 -24.90 31.41 14.47
CA THR A 53 -24.11 30.80 15.55
C THR A 53 -24.93 29.80 16.38
N PRO A 54 -24.51 28.53 16.52
CA PRO A 54 -24.95 27.69 17.62
C PRO A 54 -23.99 27.87 18.79
N LYS A 55 -24.52 28.50 19.84
CA LYS A 55 -24.06 28.56 21.24
C LYS A 55 -22.86 27.67 21.59
N ASP A 56 -21.78 28.33 22.04
CA ASP A 56 -20.85 27.77 23.00
C ASP A 56 -21.63 27.29 24.24
N SER A 57 -21.85 25.98 24.35
CA SER A 57 -22.08 25.36 25.65
C SER A 57 -20.71 25.01 26.23
N PRO A 58 -20.30 25.55 27.38
CA PRO A 58 -19.17 25.01 28.10
C PRO A 58 -19.53 23.59 28.49
N CYS A 59 -18.75 22.62 28.01
CA CYS A 59 -18.79 21.26 28.53
C CYS A 59 -18.29 21.30 29.98
N GLU A 60 -19.16 21.63 30.93
CA GLU A 60 -18.86 21.49 32.34
C GLU A 60 -18.90 19.99 32.69
N LYS A 61 -17.69 19.46 32.95
CA LYS A 61 -17.39 18.11 33.49
C LYS A 61 -17.47 16.96 32.49
N CYS A 62 -16.66 17.02 31.44
CA CYS A 62 -15.96 15.81 31.01
C CYS A 62 -14.67 15.69 31.82
N SER A 63 -14.66 14.83 32.84
CA SER A 63 -13.42 14.24 33.33
C SER A 63 -12.88 13.32 32.23
N CYS A 64 -12.34 13.90 31.17
CA CYS A 64 -11.45 13.17 30.29
C CYS A 64 -10.16 12.93 31.07
N SER A 65 -10.08 11.76 31.70
CA SER A 65 -8.79 11.15 32.01
C SER A 65 -8.08 10.99 30.67
N SER A 66 -7.27 11.98 30.30
CA SER A 66 -6.55 12.04 29.03
C SER A 66 -5.58 10.88 28.94
N LEU A 67 -6.06 9.71 28.54
CA LEU A 67 -5.22 8.76 27.84
C LEU A 67 -4.72 9.51 26.59
N PRO A 68 -3.41 9.60 26.35
CA PRO A 68 -2.92 10.20 25.12
C PRO A 68 -3.55 9.41 23.97
N SER A 69 -4.42 10.07 23.21
CA SER A 69 -5.06 9.53 22.03
C SER A 69 -4.00 9.41 20.93
N THR A 70 -3.10 8.45 21.08
CA THR A 70 -2.16 8.06 20.04
C THR A 70 -2.99 7.34 18.98
N SER A 71 -2.93 7.85 17.75
CA SER A 71 -3.57 7.16 16.63
C SER A 71 -3.03 5.73 16.52
N PRO A 72 -3.85 4.75 16.11
CA PRO A 72 -3.37 3.40 15.86
C PRO A 72 -2.18 3.43 14.89
N PRO A 73 -1.10 2.67 15.15
CA PRO A 73 0.04 2.64 14.24
C PRO A 73 -0.36 2.08 12.89
N LEU A 74 0.14 2.72 11.83
CA LEU A 74 0.04 2.20 10.47
C LEU A 74 1.21 1.27 10.15
N ILE A 75 1.08 0.49 9.09
CA ILE A 75 2.17 -0.34 8.60
C ILE A 75 3.36 0.53 8.16
N SER A 76 3.11 1.72 7.59
CA SER A 76 4.18 2.70 7.30
C SER A 76 4.99 3.07 8.53
N ASP A 77 4.33 3.25 9.69
CA ASP A 77 5.00 3.65 10.92
C ASP A 77 5.88 2.55 11.49
N LEU A 78 5.40 1.30 11.37
CA LEU A 78 6.13 0.09 11.70
C LEU A 78 7.35 -0.11 10.80
N MET A 79 7.24 0.21 9.52
CA MET A 79 8.35 0.07 8.56
C MET A 79 9.50 1.05 8.83
N ASN A 80 9.25 2.15 9.53
CA ASN A 80 10.32 3.07 9.96
C ASN A 80 11.19 2.51 11.10
N ASP A 81 10.81 1.37 11.68
CA ASP A 81 11.61 0.64 12.67
C ASP A 81 12.40 -0.48 11.98
N GLU A 82 13.65 -0.18 11.61
CA GLU A 82 14.52 -1.07 10.85
C GLU A 82 14.76 -2.42 11.55
N ASP A 83 14.91 -2.42 12.88
CA ASP A 83 15.15 -3.64 13.65
C ASP A 83 13.91 -4.53 13.69
N LEU A 84 12.73 -3.95 13.88
CA LEU A 84 11.47 -4.68 13.80
C LEU A 84 11.24 -5.21 12.39
N LEU A 85 11.46 -4.37 11.37
CA LEU A 85 11.31 -4.74 9.97
C LEU A 85 12.23 -5.91 9.61
N TYR A 86 13.51 -5.86 10.00
CA TYR A 86 14.46 -6.94 9.79
C TYR A 86 14.00 -8.26 10.42
N LYS A 87 13.50 -8.21 11.66
CA LYS A 87 12.96 -9.39 12.36
C LYS A 87 11.71 -9.95 11.67
N LEU A 88 10.84 -9.09 11.13
CA LEU A 88 9.68 -9.50 10.35
C LEU A 88 10.10 -10.21 9.07
N GLN A 89 11.06 -9.66 8.33
CA GLN A 89 11.60 -10.28 7.12
C GLN A 89 12.14 -11.68 7.42
N LEU A 90 12.98 -11.83 8.45
CA LEU A 90 13.49 -13.15 8.87
C LEU A 90 12.37 -14.17 9.18
N LYS A 91 11.25 -13.71 9.76
CA LYS A 91 10.12 -14.58 10.15
C LYS A 91 9.15 -14.88 9.02
N LEU A 92 9.01 -13.97 8.06
CA LEU A 92 7.97 -14.03 7.04
C LEU A 92 8.52 -14.42 5.67
N ASP A 93 9.80 -14.22 5.37
CA ASP A 93 10.46 -14.64 4.12
C ASP A 93 10.85 -16.13 4.08
N THR A 94 10.41 -16.91 5.07
CA THR A 94 10.67 -18.36 5.08
C THR A 94 9.96 -19.08 3.93
N HIS A 95 10.68 -20.02 3.29
CA HIS A 95 10.15 -20.91 2.26
C HIS A 95 9.66 -22.26 2.80
N HIS A 96 9.43 -22.38 4.11
CA HIS A 96 8.97 -23.64 4.69
C HIS A 96 7.48 -23.90 4.36
N PRO A 97 7.12 -25.05 3.76
CA PRO A 97 5.80 -25.28 3.18
C PRO A 97 4.63 -25.29 4.19
N THR A 98 4.89 -25.65 5.45
CA THR A 98 3.85 -25.69 6.49
C THR A 98 3.71 -24.39 7.28
N VAL A 99 4.66 -23.45 7.13
CA VAL A 99 4.66 -22.18 7.86
C VAL A 99 3.99 -21.13 6.98
N LYS A 100 2.97 -20.46 7.52
CA LYS A 100 2.27 -19.38 6.82
C LYS A 100 3.18 -18.16 6.72
N ASN A 101 3.69 -17.90 5.53
CA ASN A 101 4.67 -16.86 5.20
C ASN A 101 4.02 -15.63 4.54
N TRP A 102 4.84 -14.68 4.09
CA TRP A 102 4.40 -13.44 3.41
C TRP A 102 3.40 -13.71 2.29
N ARG A 103 3.58 -14.79 1.51
CA ARG A 103 2.73 -15.13 0.35
C ARG A 103 1.28 -15.42 0.78
N ASN A 104 1.11 -16.06 1.93
CA ASN A 104 -0.21 -16.35 2.49
C ASN A 104 -0.90 -15.06 2.96
N PHE A 105 -0.14 -14.16 3.57
CA PHE A 105 -0.64 -12.88 4.08
C PHE A 105 -1.05 -11.96 2.92
N ALA A 106 -0.16 -11.81 1.94
CA ALA A 106 -0.38 -11.06 0.71
C ALA A 106 -1.60 -11.57 -0.06
N SER A 107 -1.72 -12.89 -0.24
CA SER A 107 -2.89 -13.49 -0.87
C SER A 107 -4.18 -13.18 -0.11
N LYS A 108 -4.15 -13.23 1.24
CA LYS A 108 -5.33 -12.93 2.07
C LYS A 108 -5.76 -11.47 2.00
N TRP A 109 -4.82 -10.57 1.73
CA TRP A 109 -5.09 -9.16 1.48
C TRP A 109 -5.34 -8.81 0.01
N GLY A 110 -5.53 -9.82 -0.85
CA GLY A 110 -6.04 -9.63 -2.20
C GLY A 110 -4.96 -9.44 -3.28
N MET A 111 -3.68 -9.68 -2.98
CA MET A 111 -2.67 -9.73 -4.05
C MET A 111 -2.94 -10.91 -4.97
N SER A 112 -2.90 -10.65 -6.28
CA SER A 112 -3.16 -11.65 -7.32
C SER A 112 -2.06 -12.71 -7.39
N TYR A 113 -2.36 -13.88 -7.96
CA TYR A 113 -1.37 -14.94 -8.13
C TYR A 113 -0.14 -14.48 -8.93
N ASP A 114 -0.35 -13.70 -9.98
CA ASP A 114 0.74 -13.18 -10.83
C ASP A 114 1.64 -12.21 -10.06
N GLU A 115 1.06 -11.34 -9.22
CA GLU A 115 1.84 -10.45 -8.35
C GLU A 115 2.63 -11.22 -7.29
N LEU A 116 2.04 -12.26 -6.70
CA LEU A 116 2.73 -13.13 -5.75
C LEU A 116 3.91 -13.85 -6.43
N CYS A 117 3.68 -14.40 -7.61
CA CYS A 117 4.71 -15.05 -8.41
C CYS A 117 5.83 -14.04 -8.75
N PHE A 118 5.48 -12.83 -9.15
CA PHE A 118 6.45 -11.79 -9.48
C PHE A 118 7.34 -11.41 -8.30
N LEU A 119 6.80 -11.33 -7.07
CA LEU A 119 7.61 -11.06 -5.87
C LEU A 119 8.54 -12.22 -5.51
N GLU A 120 8.09 -13.46 -5.66
CA GLU A 120 8.87 -14.66 -5.32
C GLU A 120 10.14 -14.79 -6.18
N HIS A 121 10.12 -14.29 -7.41
CA HIS A 121 11.23 -14.37 -8.35
C HIS A 121 12.20 -13.17 -8.30
N ARG A 122 12.10 -12.28 -7.30
CA ARG A 122 13.04 -11.15 -7.11
C ARG A 122 14.01 -11.40 -5.96
N PRO A 123 15.18 -12.03 -6.19
CA PRO A 123 16.09 -12.39 -5.10
C PRO A 123 16.75 -11.21 -4.38
N GLN A 124 16.70 -10.00 -4.94
CA GLN A 124 17.33 -8.80 -4.38
C GLN A 124 16.43 -8.04 -3.40
N GLN A 125 15.13 -8.39 -3.31
CA GLN A 125 14.18 -7.68 -2.45
C GLN A 125 13.42 -8.67 -1.59
N SER A 126 13.30 -8.34 -0.29
CA SER A 126 12.44 -9.10 0.61
C SER A 126 10.98 -9.01 0.12
N PRO A 127 10.31 -10.15 -0.13
CA PRO A 127 8.91 -10.12 -0.50
C PRO A 127 8.01 -9.67 0.67
N THR A 128 8.45 -9.85 1.92
CA THR A 128 7.78 -9.24 3.10
C THR A 128 7.80 -7.73 3.03
N LEU A 129 8.92 -7.11 2.67
CA LEU A 129 9.02 -5.65 2.54
C LEU A 129 8.03 -5.10 1.51
N GLU A 130 8.00 -5.69 0.33
CA GLU A 130 7.09 -5.32 -0.77
C GLU A 130 5.61 -5.51 -0.40
N PHE A 131 5.30 -6.58 0.33
CA PHE A 131 3.97 -6.83 0.86
C PHE A 131 3.53 -5.74 1.85
N LEU A 132 4.41 -5.35 2.78
CA LEU A 132 4.13 -4.30 3.76
C LEU A 132 3.99 -2.94 3.08
N LEU A 133 4.87 -2.63 2.11
CA LEU A 133 4.84 -1.37 1.37
C LEU A 133 3.52 -1.16 0.61
N ARG A 134 3.01 -2.21 -0.06
CA ARG A 134 1.71 -2.16 -0.75
C ARG A 134 0.52 -1.95 0.18
N ASN A 135 0.69 -2.22 1.47
CA ASN A 135 -0.35 -2.13 2.49
C ASN A 135 0.00 -1.08 3.56
N SER A 136 0.85 -0.11 3.24
CA SER A 136 1.37 0.89 4.18
C SER A 136 0.27 1.68 4.90
N GLU A 137 -0.86 1.90 4.24
CA GLU A 137 -2.04 2.60 4.78
C GLU A 137 -2.89 1.75 5.74
N LYS A 138 -2.68 0.43 5.81
CA LYS A 138 -3.38 -0.44 6.77
C LYS A 138 -2.83 -0.23 8.18
N THR A 139 -3.65 -0.53 9.18
CA THR A 139 -3.22 -0.48 10.58
C THR A 139 -2.42 -1.72 10.94
N VAL A 140 -1.51 -1.60 11.91
CA VAL A 140 -0.79 -2.75 12.50
C VAL A 140 -1.76 -3.73 13.17
N GLU A 141 -2.92 -3.25 13.64
CA GLU A 141 -3.99 -4.11 14.17
C GLU A 141 -4.52 -5.10 13.11
N GLN A 142 -4.72 -4.64 11.87
CA GLN A 142 -5.13 -5.52 10.77
C GLN A 142 -4.07 -6.58 10.45
N LEU A 143 -2.79 -6.22 10.56
CA LEU A 143 -1.67 -7.17 10.42
C LEU A 143 -1.64 -8.18 11.57
N ILE A 144 -1.91 -7.73 12.80
CA ILE A 144 -2.07 -8.57 13.99
C ILE A 144 -3.21 -9.58 13.79
N ASP A 145 -4.33 -9.16 13.22
CA ASP A 145 -5.46 -10.07 12.96
C ASP A 145 -5.13 -11.14 11.91
N LEU A 146 -4.33 -10.81 10.88
CA LEU A 146 -3.77 -11.84 10.00
C LEU A 146 -2.88 -12.83 10.77
N CYS A 147 -2.06 -12.34 11.70
CA CYS A 147 -1.21 -13.21 12.51
C CYS A 147 -2.06 -14.17 13.37
N LYS A 148 -3.15 -13.68 13.97
CA LYS A 148 -4.10 -14.53 14.72
C LYS A 148 -4.77 -15.55 13.80
N LEU A 149 -5.26 -15.13 12.63
CA LEU A 149 -5.92 -16.00 11.64
C LEU A 149 -5.01 -17.17 11.24
N TYR A 150 -3.74 -16.90 10.95
CA TYR A 150 -2.78 -17.91 10.55
C TYR A 150 -2.04 -18.57 11.72
N LYS A 151 -2.41 -18.25 12.96
CA LYS A 151 -1.74 -18.72 14.19
C LYS A 151 -0.23 -18.48 14.18
N ARG A 152 0.23 -17.39 13.56
CA ARG A 152 1.62 -16.93 13.57
C ARG A 152 1.94 -16.21 14.87
N ILE A 153 1.95 -16.97 15.98
CA ILE A 153 2.13 -16.46 17.34
C ILE A 153 3.48 -15.74 17.52
N ASP A 154 4.50 -16.18 16.80
CA ASP A 154 5.84 -15.62 16.86
C ASP A 154 5.93 -14.20 16.27
N VAL A 155 5.16 -13.91 15.22
CA VAL A 155 5.01 -12.57 14.65
C VAL A 155 4.02 -11.75 15.48
N LEU A 156 2.91 -12.36 15.91
CA LEU A 156 1.90 -11.72 16.74
C LEU A 156 2.51 -11.09 18.00
N LYS A 157 3.28 -11.87 18.78
CA LYS A 157 3.92 -11.37 20.01
C LYS A 157 4.88 -10.22 19.75
N MET A 158 5.62 -10.29 18.64
CA MET A 158 6.55 -9.24 18.24
C MET A 158 5.82 -7.92 17.92
N LEU A 159 4.73 -8.00 17.16
CA LEU A 159 3.92 -6.83 16.83
C LEU A 159 3.25 -6.23 18.06
N GLN A 160 2.66 -7.06 18.93
CA GLN A 160 2.03 -6.59 20.17
C GLN A 160 3.04 -5.92 21.10
N LEU A 161 4.22 -6.53 21.29
CA LEU A 161 5.28 -5.95 22.11
C LEU A 161 5.68 -4.56 21.61
N TRP A 162 5.84 -4.40 20.29
CA TRP A 162 6.18 -3.11 19.69
C TRP A 162 5.06 -2.08 19.87
N VAL A 163 3.80 -2.45 19.62
CA VAL A 163 2.64 -1.56 19.80
C VAL A 163 2.50 -1.09 21.25
N GLU A 164 2.77 -1.96 22.22
CA GLU A 164 2.61 -1.64 23.64
C GLU A 164 3.80 -0.84 24.21
N ASN A 165 5.03 -1.14 23.77
CA ASN A 165 6.23 -0.61 24.41
C ASN A 165 6.96 0.45 23.58
N ASP A 166 7.01 0.31 22.26
CA ASP A 166 7.87 1.14 21.41
C ASP A 166 7.09 2.21 20.66
N TRP A 167 5.86 1.91 20.27
CA TRP A 167 4.97 2.89 19.65
C TRP A 167 4.77 4.12 20.57
N PRO A 168 4.29 4.00 21.83
CA PRO A 168 3.94 5.18 22.64
C PRO A 168 5.12 6.12 22.93
N LYS A 169 6.36 5.61 22.90
CA LYS A 169 7.57 6.41 23.11
C LYS A 169 7.78 7.47 22.03
N ARG A 170 7.11 7.38 20.88
CA ARG A 170 7.25 8.37 19.79
C ARG A 170 6.55 9.71 20.08
N TRP A 171 5.74 9.79 21.14
CA TRP A 171 5.06 11.03 21.59
C TRP A 171 5.52 11.53 22.97
N HIS A 172 6.63 11.01 23.48
CA HIS A 172 7.21 11.37 24.78
C HIS A 172 8.68 11.80 24.61
#